data_AF-A0A1F3EE78-F1
#
_entry.id   AF-A0A1F3EE78-F1
#
_cell.length_a   1.000
_cell.length_b   1.000
_cell.length_c   1.000
_cell.angle_alpha   90.00
_cell.angle_beta   90.00
_cell.angle_gamma   90.00
#
_symmetry.space_group_name_H-M   'P 1'
#
loop_
_entity.id
_entity.type
_entity.pdbx_description
1 polymer ?
#
loop_
_entity_poly.entity_id
_entity_poly.type
_entity_poly.pdbx_seq_one_letter_code
_entity_poly.pdbx_strand_id
1 'polypeptide(L)'
;MNDLNKTAEYSQEIKAWLESGKDFNEGYLLFVRFSHNRAMALQFARKGASMQTKLEYELQKILERNMIIDRPVLPIGPVVKAQTNAETVIDFNVRIQNQDKKFELTGGKINPAELPEPVRKLYDEAAEKHKLMRSVHEQMKLAKKDGERAKLRKELIALDDRVSANWKTIEAYLENGTMPEVKETKAADPGTEMYKQINAARSYVSRGLNGLDKKTGKKRDETIAEIKKRFDFLVTNKAEVKKETLDALQKLGITNEISGDK
;
A
#
# COMPACT_ATOMS: atom_id res chain seq x y z
N MET A 1 -35.67 33.49 -0.63
CA MET A 1 -35.64 34.97 -0.76
C MET A 1 -34.99 35.69 0.45
N ASN A 2 -34.38 34.98 1.43
CA ASN A 2 -33.79 35.61 2.64
C ASN A 2 -32.26 35.76 2.64
N ASP A 3 -31.54 35.24 1.64
CA ASP A 3 -30.06 35.23 1.68
C ASP A 3 -29.41 36.47 1.04
N LEU A 4 -30.08 37.14 0.09
CA LEU A 4 -29.52 38.29 -0.61
C LEU A 4 -29.38 39.53 0.29
N ASN A 5 -30.34 39.78 1.18
CA ASN A 5 -30.24 40.90 2.14
C ASN A 5 -29.10 40.68 3.15
N LYS A 6 -28.91 39.44 3.61
CA LYS A 6 -27.81 39.09 4.52
C LYS A 6 -26.44 39.26 3.86
N THR A 7 -26.30 38.88 2.58
CA THR A 7 -25.04 39.09 1.85
C THR A 7 -24.65 40.57 1.72
N ALA A 8 -25.64 41.45 1.60
CA ALA A 8 -25.41 42.90 1.54
C ALA A 8 -24.97 43.47 2.90
N GLU A 9 -25.61 43.03 3.99
CA GLU A 9 -25.25 43.38 5.37
C GLU A 9 -23.82 42.92 5.71
N TYR A 10 -23.45 41.67 5.40
CA TYR A 10 -22.10 41.16 5.65
C TYR A 10 -21.02 41.87 4.82
N SER A 11 -21.36 42.29 3.60
CA SER A 11 -20.45 43.09 2.77
C SER A 11 -20.23 44.48 3.36
N GLN A 12 -21.23 45.06 4.03
CA GLN A 12 -21.10 46.33 4.73
C GLN A 12 -20.25 46.20 6.00
N GLU A 13 -20.38 45.10 6.75
CA GLU A 13 -19.53 44.83 7.93
C GLU A 13 -18.03 44.79 7.57
N ILE A 14 -17.65 44.09 6.50
CA ILE A 14 -16.24 44.01 6.07
C ILE A 14 -15.76 45.36 5.55
N LYS A 15 -16.59 46.12 4.82
CA LYS A 15 -16.23 47.47 4.33
C LYS A 15 -16.03 48.44 5.48
N ALA A 16 -16.93 48.46 6.45
CA ALA A 16 -16.81 49.27 7.65
C ALA A 16 -15.53 48.95 8.42
N TRP A 17 -15.16 47.67 8.53
CA TRP A 17 -13.89 47.29 9.16
C TRP A 17 -12.66 47.76 8.36
N LEU A 18 -12.67 47.63 7.03
CA LEU A 18 -11.58 48.11 6.16
C LEU A 18 -11.36 49.63 6.22
N GLU A 19 -12.43 50.38 6.48
CA GLU A 19 -12.42 51.85 6.67
C GLU A 19 -12.09 52.26 8.11
N SER A 20 -12.36 51.40 9.09
CA SER A 20 -11.98 51.60 10.49
C SER A 20 -10.47 51.41 10.70
N GLY A 21 -9.95 51.72 11.90
CA GLY A 21 -8.53 51.59 12.28
C GLY A 21 -7.93 50.16 12.23
N LYS A 22 -8.63 49.20 11.61
CA LYS A 22 -8.20 47.86 11.22
C LYS A 22 -7.67 47.02 12.38
N ASP A 23 -8.41 46.94 13.49
CA ASP A 23 -8.03 46.04 14.58
C ASP A 23 -7.94 44.59 14.09
N PHE A 24 -6.82 43.93 14.40
CA PHE A 24 -6.54 42.58 13.91
C PHE A 24 -7.54 41.55 14.42
N ASN A 25 -7.99 41.67 15.67
CA ASN A 25 -8.87 40.67 16.27
C ASN A 25 -10.27 40.76 15.66
N GLU A 26 -10.78 41.98 15.47
CA GLU A 26 -12.04 42.22 14.77
C GLU A 26 -11.99 41.69 13.32
N GLY A 27 -10.91 41.99 12.58
CA GLY A 27 -10.73 41.49 11.22
C GLY A 27 -10.59 39.98 11.14
N TYR A 28 -9.91 39.38 12.12
CA TYR A 28 -9.77 37.93 12.21
C TYR A 28 -11.12 37.25 12.43
N LEU A 29 -11.98 37.80 13.29
CA LEU A 29 -13.33 37.27 13.51
C LEU A 29 -14.18 37.34 12.23
N LEU A 30 -14.13 38.46 11.50
CA LEU A 30 -14.78 38.60 10.21
C LEU A 30 -14.24 37.58 9.19
N PHE A 31 -12.92 37.41 9.13
CA PHE A 31 -12.30 36.43 8.24
C PHE A 31 -12.74 35.00 8.59
N VAL A 32 -12.76 34.63 9.86
CA VAL A 32 -13.17 33.29 10.30
C VAL A 32 -14.65 33.04 10.01
N ARG A 33 -15.50 34.06 10.13
CA ARG A 33 -16.93 33.98 9.85
C ARG A 33 -17.24 33.78 8.37
N PHE A 34 -16.51 34.46 7.47
CA PHE A 34 -16.84 34.51 6.04
C PHE A 34 -15.89 33.71 5.14
N SER A 35 -14.70 33.34 5.63
CA SER A 35 -13.70 32.60 4.86
C SER A 35 -13.83 31.09 5.02
N HIS A 36 -13.73 30.40 3.88
CA HIS A 36 -13.68 28.93 3.85
C HIS A 36 -12.26 28.39 4.03
N ASN A 37 -11.24 29.26 4.16
CA ASN A 37 -9.85 28.86 4.22
C ASN A 37 -9.37 28.63 5.67
N ARG A 38 -9.61 27.43 6.18
CA ARG A 38 -9.20 27.00 7.54
C ARG A 38 -7.69 27.11 7.76
N ALA A 39 -6.88 26.76 6.75
CA ALA A 39 -5.42 26.81 6.87
C ALA A 39 -4.94 28.25 7.11
N MET A 40 -5.53 29.21 6.40
CA MET A 40 -5.23 30.63 6.57
C MET A 40 -5.73 31.17 7.91
N ALA A 41 -6.91 30.75 8.37
CA ALA A 41 -7.41 31.11 9.70
C ALA A 41 -6.47 30.63 10.82
N LEU A 42 -5.94 29.40 10.71
CA LEU A 42 -4.93 28.88 11.64
C LEU A 42 -3.59 29.59 11.53
N GLN A 43 -3.26 30.13 10.36
CA GLN A 43 -2.04 30.91 10.16
C GLN A 43 -2.15 32.29 10.81
N PHE A 44 -3.30 32.97 10.64
CA PHE A 44 -3.60 34.23 11.33
C PHE A 44 -3.61 34.06 12.85
N ALA A 45 -4.24 33.00 13.36
CA ALA A 45 -4.24 32.69 14.79
C ALA A 45 -2.83 32.54 15.38
N ARG A 46 -1.90 31.93 14.63
CA ARG A 46 -0.52 31.68 15.08
C ARG A 46 0.38 32.90 14.97
N LYS A 47 0.26 33.68 13.89
CA LYS A 47 1.16 34.80 13.59
C LYS A 47 0.64 36.15 14.05
N GLY A 48 -0.66 36.26 14.36
CA GLY A 48 -1.28 37.47 14.89
C GLY A 48 -1.10 38.70 13.99
N ALA A 49 -1.00 39.86 14.62
CA ALA A 49 -0.89 41.18 13.97
C ALA A 49 0.27 41.31 12.97
N SER A 50 1.29 40.44 13.00
CA SER A 50 2.35 40.42 11.98
C SER A 50 1.84 40.12 10.56
N MET A 51 0.63 39.57 10.44
CA MET A 51 -0.03 39.27 9.17
C MET A 51 -1.17 40.23 8.80
N GLN A 52 -1.23 41.41 9.42
CA GLN A 52 -2.28 42.41 9.19
C GLN A 52 -2.52 42.72 7.70
N THR A 53 -1.46 43.03 6.94
CA THR A 53 -1.55 43.31 5.50
C THR A 53 -2.17 42.17 4.71
N LYS A 54 -1.91 40.93 5.13
CA LYS A 54 -2.44 39.73 4.46
C LYS A 54 -3.90 39.47 4.84
N LEU A 55 -4.29 39.78 6.08
CA LEU A 55 -5.67 39.73 6.55
C LEU A 55 -6.55 40.71 5.76
N GLU A 56 -6.08 41.96 5.60
CA GLU A 56 -6.76 42.98 4.79
C GLU A 56 -6.96 42.52 3.34
N TYR A 57 -5.92 41.98 2.71
CA TYR A 57 -6.00 41.46 1.34
C TYR A 57 -7.04 40.34 1.21
N GLU A 58 -7.07 39.38 2.13
CA GLU A 58 -8.02 38.27 2.03
C GLU A 58 -9.47 38.72 2.31
N LEU A 59 -9.69 39.71 3.18
CA LEU A 59 -11.01 40.31 3.40
C LEU A 59 -11.49 41.13 2.19
N GLN A 60 -10.60 41.91 1.57
CA GLN A 60 -10.89 42.61 0.32
C GLN A 60 -11.26 41.63 -0.81
N LYS A 61 -10.52 40.52 -0.92
CA LYS A 61 -10.82 39.46 -1.87
C LYS A 61 -12.16 38.76 -1.61
N ILE A 62 -12.59 38.66 -0.36
CA ILE A 62 -13.92 38.14 0.00
C ILE A 62 -15.01 39.09 -0.50
N LEU A 63 -14.82 40.41 -0.36
CA LEU A 63 -15.72 41.42 -0.92
C LEU A 63 -15.82 41.33 -2.45
N GLU A 64 -14.69 41.21 -3.16
CA GLU A 64 -14.66 41.14 -4.63
C GLU A 64 -15.40 39.92 -5.18
N ARG A 65 -15.50 38.84 -4.41
CA ARG A 65 -16.12 37.58 -4.84
C ARG A 65 -17.65 37.56 -4.70
N ASN A 66 -18.27 38.49 -3.96
CA ASN A 66 -19.72 38.60 -3.74
C ASN A 66 -20.45 37.29 -3.32
N MET A 67 -19.72 36.27 -2.85
CA MET A 67 -20.25 34.98 -2.39
C MET A 67 -19.98 34.81 -0.89
N ILE A 68 -20.54 35.71 -0.08
CA ILE A 68 -20.39 35.70 1.37
C ILE A 68 -21.45 34.77 1.97
N ILE A 69 -21.03 33.60 2.44
CA ILE A 69 -21.93 32.63 3.08
C ILE A 69 -21.54 32.55 4.55
N ASP A 70 -22.44 32.96 5.45
CA ASP A 70 -22.29 32.80 6.90
C ASP A 70 -22.41 31.30 7.21
N ARG A 71 -21.35 30.71 7.79
CA ARG A 71 -21.39 29.33 8.26
C ARG A 71 -20.93 29.27 9.71
N PRO A 72 -21.55 28.40 10.52
CA PRO A 72 -21.11 28.17 11.89
C PRO A 72 -19.66 27.68 11.86
N VAL A 73 -18.79 28.50 12.41
CA VAL A 73 -17.37 28.22 12.56
C VAL A 73 -17.23 27.04 13.52
N LEU A 74 -16.55 25.97 13.10
CA LEU A 74 -16.13 24.93 14.03
C LEU A 74 -15.23 25.58 15.08
N PRO A 75 -15.44 25.35 16.39
CA PRO A 75 -14.74 26.07 17.45
C PRO A 75 -13.23 25.94 17.25
N ILE A 76 -12.62 27.03 16.79
CA ILE A 76 -11.16 27.20 16.84
C ILE A 76 -10.89 27.44 18.32
N GLY A 77 -10.40 26.41 19.01
CA GLY A 77 -10.08 26.50 20.43
C GLY A 77 -9.27 27.77 20.72
N PRO A 78 -9.47 28.40 21.88
CA PRO A 78 -8.86 29.68 22.20
C PRO A 78 -7.35 29.59 21.96
N VAL A 79 -6.80 30.56 21.25
CA VAL A 79 -5.36 30.73 21.09
C VAL A 79 -4.82 31.00 22.48
N VAL A 80 -4.31 29.96 23.14
CA VAL A 80 -3.59 30.10 24.40
C VAL A 80 -2.39 30.98 24.08
N LYS A 81 -2.46 32.26 24.49
CA LYS A 81 -1.28 33.11 24.54
C LYS A 81 -0.25 32.32 25.34
N ALA A 82 0.90 32.01 24.73
CA ALA A 82 1.99 31.37 25.44
C ALA A 82 2.28 32.24 26.66
N GLN A 83 1.92 31.75 27.84
CA GLN A 83 2.12 32.48 29.07
C GLN A 83 3.62 32.67 29.22
N THR A 84 4.06 33.92 29.21
CA THR A 84 5.37 34.35 29.68
C THR A 84 5.41 34.19 31.21
N ASN A 85 5.28 32.96 31.69
CA ASN A 85 5.54 32.61 33.08
C ASN A 85 6.89 31.92 33.11
N ALA A 86 7.92 32.75 33.23
CA ALA A 86 9.25 32.36 33.63
C ALA A 86 9.20 31.95 35.11
N GLU A 87 8.64 30.77 35.44
CA GLU A 87 8.74 30.18 36.78
C GLU A 87 8.17 28.74 36.84
N THR A 88 8.50 27.89 35.87
CA THR A 88 8.53 26.44 36.08
C THR A 88 9.56 25.84 35.14
N VAL A 89 10.78 25.63 35.65
CA VAL A 89 11.71 24.67 35.06
C VAL A 89 11.06 23.30 35.25
N ILE A 90 10.38 22.82 34.22
CA ILE A 90 9.92 21.44 34.18
C ILE A 90 11.18 20.60 34.07
N ASP A 91 11.52 19.89 35.15
CA ASP A 91 12.63 18.96 35.19
C ASP A 91 12.37 17.88 34.12
N PHE A 92 13.25 17.79 33.11
CA PHE A 92 13.10 16.93 31.93
C PHE A 92 13.18 15.42 32.26
N ASN A 93 13.28 15.06 33.55
CA ASN A 93 13.47 13.68 34.04
C ASN A 93 12.24 13.06 34.73
N VAL A 94 11.04 13.65 34.60
CA VAL A 94 9.82 12.94 35.05
C VAL A 94 9.47 11.85 34.04
N ARG A 95 9.93 10.64 34.33
CA ARG A 95 9.57 9.39 33.65
C ARG A 95 8.04 9.26 33.65
N ILE A 96 7.44 9.46 32.47
CA ILE A 96 6.01 9.25 32.22
C ILE A 96 5.70 7.80 32.61
N GLN A 97 4.95 7.62 33.70
CA GLN A 97 4.46 6.31 34.09
C GLN A 97 3.39 5.86 33.07
N ASN A 98 3.59 4.68 32.52
CA ASN A 98 2.68 4.04 31.57
C ASN A 98 1.29 3.93 32.20
N GLN A 99 0.32 4.63 31.64
CA GLN A 99 -1.08 4.32 31.89
C GLN A 99 -1.45 3.13 31.00
N ASP A 100 -1.88 2.03 31.62
CA ASP A 100 -2.47 0.88 30.94
C ASP A 100 -3.74 1.32 30.20
N LYS A 101 -3.58 1.72 28.94
CA LYS A 101 -4.69 2.05 28.05
C LYS A 101 -5.10 0.79 27.30
N LYS A 102 -6.29 0.29 27.63
CA LYS A 102 -7.04 -0.65 26.78
C LYS A 102 -7.16 -0.05 25.37
N PHE A 103 -6.79 -0.84 24.37
CA PHE A 103 -6.78 -0.45 22.98
C PHE A 103 -8.21 -0.35 22.43
N GLU A 104 -8.62 0.85 22.03
CA GLU A 104 -9.74 1.05 21.11
C GLU A 104 -9.16 1.49 19.76
N LEU A 105 -9.20 0.58 18.78
CA LEU A 105 -8.78 0.86 17.41
C LEU A 105 -9.86 1.66 16.70
N THR A 106 -9.66 2.99 16.63
CA THR A 106 -10.25 3.83 15.58
C THR A 106 -9.14 4.70 15.00
N GLY A 107 -8.49 4.24 13.92
CA GLY A 107 -7.52 5.03 13.14
C GLY A 107 -6.14 5.28 13.79
N GLY A 108 -5.70 4.42 14.72
CA GLY A 108 -4.45 4.57 15.46
C GLY A 108 -3.21 4.21 14.64
N LYS A 109 -2.22 5.10 14.59
CA LYS A 109 -0.87 4.78 14.10
C LYS A 109 -0.32 3.61 14.93
N ILE A 110 0.08 2.53 14.26
CA ILE A 110 0.75 1.41 14.91
C ILE A 110 2.14 1.89 15.35
N ASN A 111 2.44 1.82 16.64
CA ASN A 111 3.76 2.11 17.16
C ASN A 111 4.68 0.89 16.92
N PRO A 112 5.75 1.01 16.11
CA PRO A 112 6.63 -0.12 15.80
C PRO A 112 7.34 -0.72 17.02
N ALA A 113 7.47 0.04 18.11
CA ALA A 113 8.10 -0.39 19.35
C ALA A 113 7.20 -1.30 20.22
N GLU A 114 5.88 -1.28 20.01
CA GLU A 114 4.91 -2.08 20.77
C GLU A 114 4.60 -3.42 20.09
N LEU A 115 5.03 -3.60 18.84
CA LEU A 115 4.87 -4.84 18.09
C LEU A 115 5.87 -5.91 18.55
N PRO A 116 5.47 -7.20 18.63
CA PRO A 116 6.40 -8.29 18.84
C PRO A 116 7.49 -8.30 17.77
N GLU A 117 8.69 -8.73 18.14
CA GLU A 117 9.85 -8.81 17.23
C GLU A 117 9.54 -9.43 15.85
N PRO A 118 8.80 -10.55 15.73
CA PRO A 118 8.50 -11.12 14.42
C PRO A 118 7.51 -10.28 13.59
N VAL A 119 6.54 -9.59 14.21
CA VAL A 119 5.61 -8.70 13.50
C VAL A 119 6.31 -7.39 13.10
N ARG A 120 7.22 -6.91 13.97
CA ARG A 120 8.07 -5.76 13.69
C ARG A 120 8.97 -5.99 12.47
N LYS A 121 9.56 -7.19 12.33
CA LYS A 121 10.33 -7.55 11.13
C LYS A 121 9.50 -7.43 9.85
N LEU A 122 8.24 -7.89 9.86
CA LEU A 122 7.34 -7.77 8.71
C LEU A 122 6.97 -6.32 8.39
N TYR A 123 6.83 -5.48 9.41
CA TYR A 123 6.62 -4.05 9.28
C TYR A 123 7.84 -3.34 8.67
N ASP A 124 9.04 -3.61 9.19
CA ASP A 124 10.30 -3.06 8.68
C ASP A 124 10.52 -3.50 7.22
N GLU A 125 10.25 -4.77 6.91
CA GLU A 125 10.32 -5.30 5.55
C GLU A 125 9.31 -4.61 4.61
N ALA A 126 8.09 -4.32 5.07
CA ALA A 126 7.12 -3.55 4.29
C ALA A 126 7.59 -2.11 4.04
N ALA A 127 8.19 -1.47 5.04
CA ALA A 127 8.76 -0.13 4.92
C ALA A 127 9.91 -0.07 3.91
N GLU A 128 10.82 -1.05 3.92
CA GLU A 128 11.90 -1.16 2.94
C GLU A 128 11.37 -1.42 1.52
N LYS A 129 10.36 -2.29 1.37
CA LYS A 129 9.73 -2.51 0.07
C LYS A 129 9.08 -1.25 -0.48
N HIS A 130 8.44 -0.42 0.33
CA HIS A 130 7.93 0.88 -0.14
C HIS A 130 9.02 1.81 -0.67
N LYS A 131 10.22 1.79 -0.07
CA LYS A 131 11.38 2.54 -0.60
C LYS A 131 11.81 1.99 -1.95
N LEU A 132 11.87 0.66 -2.10
CA LEU A 132 12.18 -0.01 -3.36
C LEU A 132 11.15 0.29 -4.45
N MET A 133 9.85 0.26 -4.12
CA MET A 133 8.77 0.60 -5.06
C MET A 133 8.94 2.02 -5.61
N ARG A 134 9.33 2.99 -4.76
CA ARG A 134 9.63 4.35 -5.21
C ARG A 134 10.81 4.38 -6.17
N SER A 135 11.88 3.63 -5.88
CA SER A 135 13.03 3.50 -6.77
C SER A 135 12.65 2.90 -8.13
N VAL A 136 11.89 1.80 -8.15
CA VAL A 136 11.40 1.15 -9.38
C VAL A 136 10.52 2.10 -10.18
N HIS A 137 9.65 2.86 -9.51
CA HIS A 137 8.81 3.86 -10.17
C HIS A 137 9.64 4.98 -10.83
N GLU A 138 10.69 5.47 -10.17
CA GLU A 138 11.61 6.45 -10.77
C GLU A 138 12.39 5.86 -11.96
N GLN A 139 12.85 4.60 -11.87
CA GLN A 139 13.46 3.90 -13.00
C GLN A 139 12.49 3.75 -14.18
N MET A 140 11.21 3.53 -13.92
CA MET A 140 10.19 3.42 -14.97
C MET A 140 10.01 4.74 -15.75
N LYS A 141 10.19 5.90 -15.11
CA LYS A 141 10.15 7.22 -15.76
C LYS A 141 11.36 7.43 -16.69
N LEU A 142 12.51 6.85 -16.35
CA LEU A 142 13.73 6.90 -17.16
C LEU A 142 13.71 5.91 -18.33
N ALA A 143 12.95 4.82 -18.22
CA ALA A 143 12.84 3.80 -19.27
C ALA A 143 12.19 4.38 -20.54
N LYS A 144 12.90 4.25 -21.67
CA LYS A 144 12.45 4.74 -22.99
C LYS A 144 11.67 3.69 -23.78
N LYS A 145 11.94 2.41 -23.55
CA LYS A 145 11.31 1.28 -24.25
C LYS A 145 10.19 0.68 -23.41
N ASP A 146 9.08 0.31 -24.04
CA ASP A 146 7.96 -0.30 -23.30
C ASP A 146 8.30 -1.70 -22.76
N GLY A 147 9.18 -2.47 -23.43
CA GLY A 147 9.62 -3.77 -22.94
C GLY A 147 10.37 -3.71 -21.61
N GLU A 148 11.14 -2.63 -21.37
CA GLU A 148 11.81 -2.38 -20.08
C GLU A 148 10.80 -1.95 -19.02
N ARG A 149 9.85 -1.07 -19.39
CA ARG A 149 8.73 -0.69 -18.51
C ARG A 149 7.89 -1.89 -18.10
N ALA A 150 7.65 -2.86 -18.99
CA ALA A 150 6.90 -4.07 -18.68
C ALA A 150 7.58 -4.94 -17.61
N LYS A 151 8.91 -5.01 -17.62
CA LYS A 151 9.68 -5.72 -16.57
C LYS A 151 9.57 -5.01 -15.23
N LEU A 152 9.77 -3.69 -15.22
CA LEU A 152 9.65 -2.86 -14.01
C LEU A 152 8.22 -2.87 -13.43
N ARG A 153 7.18 -2.90 -14.29
CA ARG A 153 5.78 -3.06 -13.84
C ARG A 153 5.56 -4.39 -13.12
N LYS A 154 6.11 -5.49 -13.65
CA LYS A 154 6.02 -6.81 -12.99
C LYS A 154 6.72 -6.82 -11.63
N GLU A 155 7.89 -6.19 -11.56
CA GLU A 155 8.63 -6.03 -10.30
C GLU A 155 7.85 -5.20 -9.28
N LEU A 156 7.24 -4.09 -9.71
CA LEU A 156 6.42 -3.23 -8.85
C LEU A 156 5.21 -3.97 -8.29
N ILE A 157 4.51 -4.75 -9.12
CA ILE A 157 3.37 -5.58 -8.68
C ILE A 157 3.83 -6.63 -7.66
N ALA A 158 4.96 -7.30 -7.90
CA ALA A 158 5.49 -8.30 -6.97
C ALA A 158 5.88 -7.68 -5.61
N LEU A 159 6.40 -6.45 -5.60
CA LEU A 159 6.69 -5.71 -4.36
C LEU A 159 5.39 -5.34 -3.63
N ASP A 160 4.38 -4.86 -4.35
CA ASP A 160 3.07 -4.49 -3.80
C ASP A 160 2.31 -5.68 -3.19
N ASP A 161 2.32 -6.82 -3.89
CA ASP A 161 1.74 -8.09 -3.41
C ASP A 161 2.38 -8.52 -2.09
N ARG A 162 3.71 -8.37 -1.97
CA ARG A 162 4.46 -8.69 -0.74
C ARG A 162 4.14 -7.73 0.40
N VAL A 163 4.05 -6.43 0.12
CA VAL A 163 3.64 -5.43 1.12
C VAL A 163 2.23 -5.74 1.62
N SER A 164 1.30 -6.01 0.70
CA SER A 164 -0.08 -6.37 1.02
C SER A 164 -0.16 -7.65 1.85
N ALA A 165 0.65 -8.66 1.55
CA ALA A 165 0.72 -9.89 2.35
C ALA A 165 1.24 -9.61 3.78
N ASN A 166 2.30 -8.81 3.93
CA ASN A 166 2.83 -8.42 5.23
C ASN A 166 1.77 -7.66 6.05
N TRP A 167 1.07 -6.70 5.44
CA TRP A 167 -0.01 -5.97 6.12
C TRP A 167 -1.16 -6.87 6.55
N LYS A 168 -1.60 -7.81 5.71
CA LYS A 168 -2.62 -8.80 6.10
C LYS A 168 -2.20 -9.62 7.32
N THR A 169 -0.93 -10.01 7.41
CA THR A 169 -0.44 -10.74 8.60
C THR A 169 -0.37 -9.87 9.85
N ILE A 170 -0.04 -8.58 9.69
CA ILE A 170 -0.02 -7.61 10.79
C ILE A 170 -1.45 -7.32 11.27
N GLU A 171 -2.39 -7.11 10.35
CA GLU A 171 -3.82 -6.91 10.65
C GLU A 171 -4.41 -8.13 11.35
N ALA A 172 -4.15 -9.33 10.84
CA ALA A 172 -4.60 -10.57 11.46
C ALA A 172 -4.04 -10.76 12.88
N TYR A 173 -2.79 -10.33 13.12
CA TYR A 173 -2.19 -10.33 14.45
C TYR A 173 -2.88 -9.32 15.39
N LEU A 174 -3.15 -8.10 14.91
CA LEU A 174 -3.82 -7.06 15.69
C LEU A 174 -5.26 -7.44 16.06
N GLU A 175 -5.96 -8.14 15.17
CA GLU A 175 -7.35 -8.56 15.39
C GLU A 175 -7.46 -9.79 16.30
N ASN A 176 -6.62 -10.81 16.10
CA ASN A 176 -6.76 -12.10 16.77
C ASN A 176 -5.85 -12.27 17.99
N GLY A 177 -4.92 -11.34 18.25
CA GLY A 177 -3.93 -11.40 19.33
C GLY A 177 -2.98 -12.61 19.26
N THR A 178 -3.13 -13.43 18.22
CA THR A 178 -2.39 -14.67 17.99
C THR A 178 -1.52 -14.43 16.79
N MET A 179 -0.21 -14.65 16.94
CA MET A 179 0.69 -14.67 15.80
C MET A 179 0.12 -15.66 14.79
N PRO A 180 -0.19 -15.27 13.53
CA PRO A 180 -0.23 -16.27 12.49
C PRO A 180 1.15 -16.89 12.56
N GLU A 181 1.20 -18.14 13.02
CA GLU A 181 2.41 -18.95 13.03
C GLU A 181 3.05 -18.66 11.69
N VAL A 182 4.26 -18.08 11.72
CA VAL A 182 5.00 -17.77 10.52
C VAL A 182 5.30 -19.15 9.93
N LYS A 183 4.33 -19.69 9.21
CA LYS A 183 4.57 -20.42 7.99
C LYS A 183 5.32 -19.39 7.19
N GLU A 184 6.63 -19.36 7.42
CA GLU A 184 7.58 -19.21 6.34
C GLU A 184 6.88 -19.92 5.20
N THR A 185 6.42 -19.15 4.22
CA THR A 185 6.22 -19.73 2.91
C THR A 185 7.59 -20.29 2.64
N LYS A 186 7.80 -21.58 2.99
CA LYS A 186 8.97 -22.33 2.62
C LYS A 186 9.05 -22.01 1.15
N ALA A 187 10.03 -21.18 0.78
CA ALA A 187 10.41 -21.01 -0.60
C ALA A 187 10.42 -22.44 -1.10
N ALA A 188 9.48 -22.75 -2.02
CA ALA A 188 9.09 -24.12 -2.31
C ALA A 188 10.38 -24.92 -2.35
N ASP A 189 10.57 -25.80 -1.36
CA ASP A 189 11.83 -26.53 -1.22
C ASP A 189 12.10 -27.07 -2.62
N PRO A 190 13.27 -26.80 -3.26
CA PRO A 190 13.50 -27.19 -4.64
C PRO A 190 13.13 -28.66 -4.89
N GLY A 191 13.20 -29.51 -3.84
CA GLY A 191 12.63 -30.85 -3.82
C GLY A 191 11.10 -30.94 -4.04
N THR A 192 10.27 -30.14 -3.36
CA THR A 192 8.81 -30.10 -3.56
C THR A 192 8.40 -29.61 -4.95
N GLU A 193 9.08 -28.62 -5.50
CA GLU A 193 8.74 -28.12 -6.84
C GLU A 193 9.19 -29.10 -7.93
N MET A 194 10.36 -29.73 -7.77
CA MET A 194 10.78 -30.87 -8.59
C MET A 194 9.80 -32.05 -8.48
N TYR A 195 9.31 -32.36 -7.28
CA TYR A 195 8.35 -33.44 -7.08
C TYR A 195 7.02 -33.18 -7.80
N LYS A 196 6.52 -31.94 -7.78
CA LYS A 196 5.35 -31.52 -8.57
C LYS A 196 5.59 -31.65 -10.06
N GLN A 197 6.77 -31.23 -10.55
CA GLN A 197 7.14 -31.35 -11.97
C GLN A 197 7.25 -32.81 -12.42
N ILE A 198 7.83 -33.69 -11.60
CA ILE A 198 7.91 -35.14 -11.84
C ILE A 198 6.50 -35.75 -11.92
N ASN A 199 5.60 -35.40 -10.99
CA ASN A 199 4.23 -35.93 -11.02
C ASN A 199 3.39 -35.37 -12.18
N ALA A 200 3.60 -34.12 -12.57
CA ALA A 200 2.98 -33.54 -13.77
C ALA A 200 3.48 -34.25 -15.05
N ALA A 201 4.78 -34.56 -15.13
CA ALA A 201 5.36 -35.31 -16.23
C ALA A 201 4.79 -36.75 -16.30
N ARG A 202 4.73 -37.47 -15.17
CA ARG A 202 4.09 -38.80 -15.09
C ARG A 202 2.64 -38.79 -15.55
N SER A 203 1.86 -37.82 -15.07
CA SER A 203 0.44 -37.67 -15.43
C SER A 203 0.26 -37.38 -16.92
N TYR A 204 1.15 -36.57 -17.51
CA TYR A 204 1.07 -36.24 -18.92
C TYR A 204 1.46 -37.42 -19.81
N VAL A 205 2.50 -38.19 -19.46
CA VAL A 205 2.88 -39.39 -20.21
C VAL A 205 1.73 -40.41 -20.20
N SER A 206 1.15 -40.70 -19.03
CA SER A 206 0.03 -41.65 -18.91
C SER A 206 -1.23 -41.18 -19.67
N ARG A 207 -1.64 -39.92 -19.50
CA ARG A 207 -2.80 -39.37 -20.21
C ARG A 207 -2.55 -39.23 -21.71
N GLY A 208 -1.32 -38.90 -22.10
CA GLY A 208 -0.90 -38.78 -23.49
C GLY A 208 -0.94 -40.11 -24.22
N LEU A 209 -0.44 -41.18 -23.60
CA LEU A 209 -0.50 -42.55 -24.12
C LEU A 209 -1.95 -43.02 -24.27
N ASN A 210 -2.80 -42.85 -23.25
CA ASN A 210 -4.22 -43.23 -23.32
C ASN A 210 -5.03 -42.38 -24.32
N GLY A 211 -4.55 -41.18 -24.64
CA GLY A 211 -5.18 -40.28 -25.61
C GLY A 211 -4.66 -40.42 -27.04
N LEU A 212 -3.65 -41.25 -27.27
CA LEU A 212 -2.96 -41.34 -28.57
C LEU A 212 -3.83 -42.04 -29.64
N ASP A 213 -4.68 -42.98 -29.23
CA ASP A 213 -5.61 -43.69 -30.12
C ASP A 213 -6.70 -42.77 -30.70
N LYS A 214 -6.98 -41.65 -30.03
CA LYS A 214 -8.01 -40.68 -30.44
C LYS A 214 -7.48 -39.57 -31.35
N LYS A 215 -6.17 -39.53 -31.63
CA LYS A 215 -5.51 -38.47 -32.39
C LYS A 215 -4.86 -39.05 -33.65
N THR A 216 -5.12 -38.44 -34.80
CA THR A 216 -4.54 -38.81 -36.10
C THR A 216 -3.77 -37.63 -36.73
N GLY A 217 -2.73 -37.95 -37.50
CA GLY A 217 -1.89 -36.98 -38.22
C GLY A 217 -0.98 -36.13 -37.34
N LYS A 218 -0.71 -34.88 -37.77
CA LYS A 218 0.26 -33.94 -37.16
C LYS A 218 0.13 -33.74 -35.64
N LYS A 219 -1.10 -33.77 -35.11
CA LYS A 219 -1.37 -33.64 -33.66
C LYS A 219 -0.90 -34.86 -32.86
N ARG A 220 -0.86 -36.04 -33.49
CA ARG A 220 -0.31 -37.27 -32.90
C ARG A 220 1.20 -37.14 -32.76
N ASP A 221 1.87 -36.68 -33.81
CA ASP A 221 3.34 -36.52 -33.83
C ASP A 221 3.82 -35.46 -32.82
N GLU A 222 3.09 -34.34 -32.71
CA GLU A 222 3.35 -33.32 -31.68
C GLU A 222 3.16 -33.89 -30.25
N THR A 223 2.13 -34.71 -30.04
CA THR A 223 1.90 -35.36 -28.74
C THR A 223 3.00 -36.37 -28.42
N ILE A 224 3.48 -37.11 -29.42
CA ILE A 224 4.61 -38.06 -29.28
C ILE A 224 5.90 -37.31 -28.92
N ALA A 225 6.20 -36.20 -29.60
CA ALA A 225 7.38 -35.38 -29.31
C ALA A 225 7.37 -34.79 -27.89
N GLU A 226 6.19 -34.34 -27.42
CA GLU A 226 6.03 -33.80 -26.08
C GLU A 226 6.09 -34.90 -24.99
N ILE A 227 5.58 -36.10 -25.27
CA ILE A 227 5.76 -37.28 -24.42
C ILE A 227 7.24 -37.62 -24.30
N LYS A 228 8.00 -37.61 -25.41
CA LYS A 228 9.44 -37.89 -25.42
C LYS A 228 10.22 -36.91 -24.54
N LYS A 229 10.00 -35.60 -24.69
CA LYS A 229 10.65 -34.57 -23.85
C LYS A 229 10.40 -34.77 -22.36
N ARG A 230 9.16 -35.10 -21.99
CA ARG A 230 8.78 -35.31 -20.58
C ARG A 230 9.30 -36.64 -20.04
N PHE A 231 9.46 -37.65 -20.89
CA PHE A 231 10.10 -38.90 -20.52
C PHE A 231 11.61 -38.72 -20.30
N ASP A 232 12.31 -38.00 -21.19
CA ASP A 232 13.73 -37.67 -21.03
C ASP A 232 13.99 -36.88 -19.73
N PHE A 233 13.05 -36.00 -19.36
CA PHE A 233 13.05 -35.31 -18.08
C PHE A 233 12.88 -36.26 -16.88
N LEU A 234 12.04 -37.29 -16.97
CA LEU A 234 11.88 -38.29 -15.91
C LEU A 234 13.14 -39.16 -15.75
N VAL A 235 13.79 -39.54 -16.86
CA VAL A 235 15.04 -40.32 -16.86
C VAL A 235 16.18 -39.52 -16.25
N THR A 236 16.33 -38.25 -16.64
CA THR A 236 17.39 -37.36 -16.13
C THR A 236 17.28 -37.16 -14.62
N ASN A 237 16.06 -37.13 -14.08
CA ASN A 237 15.79 -36.97 -12.65
C ASN A 237 15.75 -38.30 -11.87
N LYS A 238 16.12 -39.44 -12.49
CA LYS A 238 16.08 -40.79 -11.88
C LYS A 238 14.73 -41.12 -11.23
N ALA A 239 13.63 -40.63 -11.79
CA ALA A 239 12.31 -40.87 -11.23
C ALA A 239 11.81 -42.27 -11.65
N GLU A 240 11.29 -43.04 -10.69
CA GLU A 240 10.68 -44.34 -11.01
C GLU A 240 9.52 -44.17 -11.99
N VAL A 241 9.60 -44.87 -13.12
CA VAL A 241 8.55 -44.97 -14.15
C VAL A 241 7.98 -46.38 -14.10
N LYS A 242 6.66 -46.51 -14.14
CA LYS A 242 5.99 -47.82 -14.10
C LYS A 242 6.36 -48.66 -15.34
N LYS A 243 6.56 -49.97 -15.16
CA LYS A 243 6.91 -50.90 -16.25
C LYS A 243 5.90 -50.88 -17.40
N GLU A 244 4.60 -50.77 -17.10
CA GLU A 244 3.53 -50.65 -18.09
C GLU A 244 3.68 -49.44 -19.03
N THR A 245 4.17 -48.31 -18.50
CA THR A 245 4.43 -47.11 -19.32
C THR A 245 5.69 -47.24 -20.17
N LEU A 246 6.68 -48.02 -19.73
CA LEU A 246 7.88 -48.33 -20.52
C LEU A 246 7.52 -49.26 -21.69
N ASP A 247 6.71 -50.28 -21.45
CA ASP A 247 6.27 -51.22 -22.49
C ASP A 247 5.39 -50.52 -23.56
N ALA A 248 4.56 -49.55 -23.14
CA ALA A 248 3.76 -48.74 -24.06
C ALA A 248 4.61 -47.77 -24.91
N LEU A 249 5.68 -47.20 -24.34
CA LEU A 249 6.61 -46.34 -25.06
C LEU A 249 7.49 -47.13 -26.04
N GLN A 250 7.87 -48.36 -25.69
CA GLN A 250 8.57 -49.29 -26.57
C GLN A 250 7.69 -49.72 -27.76
N LYS A 251 6.42 -50.05 -27.51
CA LYS A 251 5.46 -50.37 -28.57
C LYS A 251 5.23 -49.23 -29.56
N LEU A 252 5.43 -47.99 -29.13
CA LEU A 252 5.31 -46.79 -29.97
C LEU A 252 6.62 -46.37 -30.66
N GLY A 253 7.71 -47.12 -30.49
CA GLY A 253 9.00 -46.84 -31.12
C GLY A 253 9.70 -45.58 -30.59
N ILE A 254 9.33 -45.10 -29.39
CA ILE A 254 9.85 -43.84 -28.82
C ILE A 254 11.19 -44.06 -28.10
N THR A 255 11.50 -45.31 -27.72
CA THR A 255 12.76 -45.70 -27.08
C THR A 255 13.33 -46.96 -27.73
N ASN A 256 14.58 -46.91 -28.19
CA ASN A 256 15.39 -48.12 -28.40
C ASN A 256 16.16 -48.42 -27.11
N GLU A 257 16.08 -49.68 -26.69
CA GLU A 257 16.89 -50.34 -25.67
C GLU A 257 16.68 -49.91 -24.21
N ILE A 258 16.05 -50.82 -23.46
CA ILE A 258 16.45 -51.08 -22.07
C ILE A 258 17.86 -51.67 -22.16
N SER A 259 18.89 -50.87 -21.94
CA SER A 259 20.06 -51.39 -21.24
C SER A 259 19.64 -51.53 -19.79
N GLY A 260 19.15 -52.73 -19.48
CA GLY A 260 19.09 -53.16 -18.11
C GLY A 260 20.52 -53.33 -17.63
N ASP A 261 20.87 -52.69 -16.53
CA ASP A 261 21.66 -53.40 -15.53
C ASP A 261 21.47 -52.76 -14.16
N LYS A 262 20.94 -53.61 -13.27
CA LYS A 262 21.06 -53.69 -11.80
C LYS A 262 20.95 -52.42 -10.96
#